data_AF-A0A423PUH0-F1
#
_entry.id   AF-A0A423PUH0-F1
#
_cell.length_a   1.000
_cell.length_b   1.000
_cell.length_c   1.000
_cell.angle_alpha   90.00
_cell.angle_beta   90.00
_cell.angle_gamma   90.00
#
_symmetry.space_group_name_H-M   'P 1'
#
loop_
_entity.id
_entity.type
_entity.pdbx_description
1 polymer ?
#
loop_
_entity_poly.entity_id
_entity_poly.type
_entity_poly.pdbx_seq_one_letter_code
_entity_poly.pdbx_strand_id
1 'polypeptide(L)'
;MSLATIADAFFGLFNYWIVIVLMMIGFYIVISHDNLVKKLIGLNLFQTSVFIFYISMGKIAGSTAPILTEGDDAVYAHPLPHVLILTAIVVGVATMALGLALVVRIHEAYGSIEEDDVLAADFETQDSEAATERARQRSAEARQQAGARDDADDGHRAGGERADDGHGDERT
;
A
#
# COMPACT_ATOMS: atom_id res chain seq x y z
N MET A 1 34.98 1.65 36.16
CA MET A 1 34.31 2.53 35.18
C MET A 1 33.68 3.65 35.99
N SER A 2 34.22 4.87 35.93
CA SER A 2 33.81 5.97 36.82
C SER A 2 32.38 6.44 36.46
N LEU A 3 31.61 6.84 37.48
CA LEU A 3 30.27 7.41 37.32
C LEU A 3 30.27 8.63 36.37
N ALA A 4 31.38 9.39 36.36
CA ALA A 4 31.58 10.51 35.45
C ALA A 4 31.68 10.08 33.98
N THR A 5 32.36 8.96 33.69
CA THR A 5 32.49 8.43 32.32
C THR A 5 31.15 7.91 31.78
N ILE A 6 30.31 7.35 32.67
CA ILE A 6 28.94 6.93 32.31
C ILE A 6 28.07 8.15 32.03
N ALA A 7 28.19 9.22 32.83
CA ALA A 7 27.48 10.47 32.58
C ALA A 7 27.93 11.11 31.25
N ASP A 8 29.24 11.19 30.98
CA ASP A 8 29.77 11.71 29.71
C ASP A 8 29.35 10.88 28.50
N ALA A 9 29.30 9.55 28.63
CA ALA A 9 28.75 8.68 27.60
C ALA A 9 27.24 8.90 27.40
N PHE A 10 26.48 9.09 28.48
CA PHE A 10 25.05 9.34 28.41
C PHE A 10 24.71 10.68 27.75
N PHE A 11 25.44 11.75 28.11
CA PHE A 11 25.31 13.06 27.45
C PHE A 11 25.83 13.05 26.01
N GLY A 12 26.87 12.25 25.71
CA GLY A 12 27.37 12.05 24.35
C GLY A 12 26.37 11.32 23.44
N LEU A 13 25.58 10.40 24.00
CA LEU A 13 24.57 9.63 23.26
C LEU A 13 23.17 10.26 23.27
N PHE A 14 22.92 11.29 24.08
CA PHE A 14 21.57 11.88 24.29
C PHE A 14 20.82 12.20 22.98
N ASN A 15 21.51 12.72 21.97
CA ASN A 15 20.92 12.99 20.64
C ASN A 15 20.37 11.71 19.98
N TYR A 16 21.07 10.59 20.10
CA TYR A 16 20.62 9.31 19.55
C TYR A 16 19.41 8.74 20.29
N TRP A 17 19.34 8.90 21.61
CA TRP A 17 18.17 8.49 22.39
C TRP A 17 16.93 9.28 22.00
N ILE A 18 17.04 10.60 21.83
CA ILE A 18 15.94 11.44 21.34
C ILE A 18 15.49 10.99 19.97
N VAL A 19 16.42 10.75 19.04
CA VAL A 19 16.11 10.28 17.68
C VAL A 19 15.34 8.96 17.72
N ILE A 20 15.78 7.98 18.50
CA ILE A 20 15.11 6.68 18.60
C ILE A 20 13.70 6.85 19.14
N VAL A 21 13.52 7.65 20.20
CA VAL A 21 12.19 7.91 20.78
C VAL A 21 11.29 8.63 19.77
N LEU A 22 11.80 9.66 19.08
CA LEU A 22 11.04 10.43 18.09
C LEU A 22 10.64 9.55 16.89
N MET A 23 11.55 8.68 16.46
CA MET A 23 11.32 7.70 15.40
C MET A 23 10.22 6.69 15.80
N MET A 24 10.27 6.17 17.04
CA MET A 24 9.24 5.27 17.56
C MET A 24 7.88 5.96 17.69
N ILE A 25 7.83 7.23 18.10
CA ILE A 25 6.59 8.00 18.18
C ILE A 25 5.99 8.22 16.78
N GLY A 26 6.81 8.65 15.80
CA GLY A 26 6.37 8.82 14.42
C GLY A 26 5.80 7.54 13.83
N PHE A 27 6.50 6.42 14.03
CA PHE A 27 6.04 5.10 13.57
C PHE A 27 4.77 4.63 14.29
N TYR A 28 4.67 4.87 15.60
CA TYR A 28 3.48 4.55 16.37
C TYR A 28 2.23 5.29 15.86
N ILE A 29 2.36 6.58 15.53
CA ILE A 29 1.24 7.38 15.00
C ILE A 29 0.73 6.79 13.68
N VAL A 30 1.62 6.31 12.81
CA VAL A 30 1.26 5.69 11.51
C VAL A 30 0.45 4.41 11.70
N ILE A 31 0.80 3.58 12.71
CA ILE A 31 0.11 2.32 12.97
C ILE A 31 -1.19 2.52 13.74
N SER A 32 -1.21 3.45 14.69
CA SER A 32 -2.28 3.55 15.70
C SER A 32 -3.50 4.38 15.27
N HIS A 33 -3.48 5.08 14.14
CA HIS A 33 -4.57 5.97 13.73
C HIS A 33 -5.25 5.49 12.47
N ASP A 34 -6.58 5.38 12.50
CA ASP A 34 -7.37 4.94 11.34
C ASP A 34 -7.60 6.08 10.33
N ASN A 35 -7.44 7.34 10.74
CA ASN A 35 -7.57 8.48 9.84
C ASN A 35 -6.32 8.66 8.97
N LEU A 36 -6.49 8.61 7.64
CA LEU A 36 -5.39 8.63 6.68
C LEU A 36 -4.54 9.91 6.78
N VAL A 37 -5.12 11.07 7.08
CA VAL A 37 -4.37 12.33 7.25
C VAL A 37 -3.44 12.25 8.47
N LYS A 38 -3.90 11.64 9.57
CA LYS A 38 -3.08 11.48 10.79
C LYS A 38 -1.91 10.53 10.54
N LYS A 39 -2.10 9.48 9.74
CA LYS A 39 -0.98 8.61 9.30
C LYS A 39 0.07 9.38 8.51
N LEU A 40 -0.34 10.27 7.60
CA LEU A 40 0.59 11.11 6.84
C LEU A 40 1.38 12.06 7.74
N ILE A 41 0.74 12.65 8.76
CA ILE A 41 1.43 13.47 9.75
C ILE A 41 2.44 12.64 10.55
N GLY A 42 2.09 11.42 10.96
CA GLY A 42 3.00 10.48 11.61
C GLY A 42 4.21 10.12 10.74
N LEU A 43 3.98 9.89 9.45
CA LEU A 43 5.04 9.60 8.48
C LEU A 43 5.99 10.79 8.29
N ASN A 44 5.47 12.02 8.26
CA ASN A 44 6.27 13.23 8.19
C ASN A 44 7.15 13.42 9.45
N LEU A 45 6.61 13.10 10.64
CA LEU A 45 7.35 13.13 11.89
C LEU A 45 8.46 12.06 11.93
N PHE A 46 8.18 10.86 11.42
CA PHE A 46 9.17 9.81 11.26
C PHE A 46 10.32 10.26 10.33
N GLN A 47 10.00 10.85 9.18
CA GLN A 47 10.99 11.38 8.24
C GLN A 47 11.86 12.47 8.89
N THR A 48 11.26 13.38 9.65
CA THR A 48 11.98 14.40 10.42
C THR A 48 12.96 13.79 11.42
N SER A 49 12.58 12.68 12.07
CA SER A 49 13.46 11.95 13.00
C SER A 49 14.69 11.38 12.31
N VAL A 50 14.52 10.84 11.10
CA VAL A 50 15.63 10.36 10.26
C VAL A 50 16.58 11.50 9.86
N PHE A 51 16.06 12.70 9.61
CA PHE A 51 16.91 13.87 9.33
C PHE A 51 17.80 14.23 10.52
N ILE A 52 17.22 14.27 11.73
CA ILE A 52 17.98 14.55 12.95
C ILE A 52 19.03 13.45 13.21
N PHE A 53 18.72 12.19 12.92
CA PHE A 53 19.69 11.08 12.98
C PHE A 53 20.88 11.30 12.05
N TYR A 54 20.61 11.65 10.79
CA TYR A 54 21.63 11.84 9.77
C TYR A 54 22.53 13.05 10.08
N ILE A 55 21.93 14.15 10.55
CA ILE A 55 22.67 15.34 11.01
C ILE A 55 23.54 14.99 12.22
N SER A 56 23.01 14.21 13.16
CA SER A 56 23.75 13.82 14.37
C SER A 56 24.96 12.94 14.05
N MET A 57 24.87 12.04 13.07
CA MET A 57 26.01 11.26 12.59
C MET A 57 27.00 12.10 11.77
N GLY A 58 26.52 13.11 11.02
CA GLY A 58 27.37 14.00 10.21
C GLY A 58 28.10 15.07 11.01
N LYS A 59 27.73 15.29 12.28
CA LYS A 59 28.30 16.32 13.15
C LYS A 59 29.60 15.83 13.79
N ILE A 60 30.72 16.34 13.29
CA ILE A 60 32.06 16.16 13.88
C ILE A 60 32.22 17.16 15.04
N ALA A 61 32.70 16.72 16.20
CA ALA A 61 32.97 17.59 17.35
C ALA A 61 34.02 18.67 16.97
N GLY A 62 33.65 19.96 17.07
CA GLY A 62 34.51 21.10 16.69
C GLY A 62 34.23 21.75 15.34
N SER A 63 33.20 21.32 14.61
CA SER A 63 32.80 21.92 13.33
C SER A 63 32.20 23.32 13.52
N THR A 64 32.91 24.33 13.02
CA THR A 64 32.38 25.69 12.77
C THR A 64 31.60 25.69 11.45
N ALA A 65 30.59 26.56 11.32
CA ALA A 65 29.86 26.74 10.07
C ALA A 65 30.85 27.04 8.92
N PRO A 66 30.72 26.41 7.74
CA PRO A 66 31.65 26.61 6.62
C PRO A 66 31.32 27.95 5.93
N ILE A 67 31.61 29.04 6.64
CA ILE A 67 31.65 30.39 6.12
C ILE A 67 33.15 30.62 5.88
N LEU A 68 33.55 31.06 4.68
CA LEU A 68 34.95 31.34 4.36
C LEU A 68 35.50 32.37 5.36
N THR A 69 36.18 31.90 6.39
CA THR A 69 37.11 32.69 7.20
C THR A 69 38.51 32.27 6.81
N GLU A 70 39.29 33.23 6.34
CA GLU A 70 40.70 33.09 5.96
C GLU A 70 41.50 32.50 7.13
N GLY A 71 41.75 31.19 7.10
CA GLY A 71 42.52 30.47 8.10
C GLY A 71 42.72 29.02 7.66
N ASP A 72 43.97 28.63 7.44
CA ASP A 72 44.42 27.39 6.78
C ASP A 72 44.10 26.07 7.52
N ASP A 73 43.30 26.09 8.60
CA ASP A 73 43.00 24.93 9.47
C ASP A 73 41.49 24.68 9.65
N ALA A 74 40.66 24.99 8.63
CA ALA A 74 39.22 24.76 8.71
C ALA A 74 38.86 23.28 8.56
N VAL A 75 38.47 22.62 9.67
CA VAL A 75 37.82 21.30 9.65
C VAL A 75 36.43 21.46 9.05
N TYR A 76 36.31 21.14 7.76
CA TYR A 76 35.03 21.18 7.04
C TYR A 76 34.10 20.03 7.47
N ALA A 77 32.81 20.32 7.55
CA ALA A 77 31.78 19.29 7.74
C ALA A 77 31.78 18.30 6.57
N HIS A 78 31.43 17.03 6.83
CA HIS A 78 31.33 16.02 5.78
C HIS A 78 30.26 16.43 4.74
N PRO A 79 30.63 16.63 3.46
CA PRO A 79 29.68 17.08 2.44
C PRO A 79 28.69 16.00 2.01
N LEU A 80 29.01 14.72 2.25
CA LEU A 80 28.17 13.57 1.87
C LEU A 80 26.81 13.58 2.60
N PRO A 81 26.73 13.66 3.95
CA PRO A 81 25.44 13.77 4.65
C PRO A 81 24.58 14.98 4.23
N HIS A 82 25.21 16.12 3.91
CA HIS A 82 24.47 17.33 3.54
C HIS A 82 23.65 17.13 2.28
N VAL A 83 24.28 16.64 1.20
CA VAL A 83 23.60 16.41 -0.08
C VAL A 83 22.51 15.36 0.08
N LEU A 84 22.78 14.28 0.84
CA LEU A 84 21.81 13.22 1.11
C LEU A 84 20.57 13.72 1.87
N ILE A 85 20.72 14.68 2.78
CA ILE A 85 19.59 15.30 3.47
C ILE A 85 18.78 16.20 2.52
N LEU A 86 19.44 16.98 1.66
CA LEU A 86 18.74 17.84 0.70
C LEU A 86 17.87 17.02 -0.26
N THR A 87 18.38 15.91 -0.78
CA THR A 87 17.60 15.01 -1.64
C THR A 87 16.47 14.34 -0.87
N ALA A 88 16.70 13.91 0.36
CA ALA A 88 15.68 13.29 1.20
C ALA A 88 14.54 14.27 1.54
N ILE A 89 14.84 15.56 1.75
CA ILE A 89 13.81 16.60 1.97
C ILE A 89 12.92 16.76 0.73
N VAL A 90 13.51 16.85 -0.47
CA VAL A 90 12.74 17.02 -1.71
C VAL A 90 11.83 15.81 -1.98
N VAL A 91 12.37 14.60 -1.86
CA VAL A 91 11.57 13.37 -2.01
C VAL A 91 10.49 13.29 -0.93
N GLY A 92 10.79 13.70 0.29
CA GLY A 92 9.83 13.75 1.39
C GLY A 92 8.65 14.69 1.15
N VAL A 93 8.91 15.91 0.67
CA VAL A 93 7.83 16.86 0.32
C VAL A 93 7.03 16.35 -0.88
N ALA A 94 7.68 15.75 -1.88
CA ALA A 94 7.01 15.19 -3.05
C ALA A 94 6.08 14.02 -2.68
N THR A 95 6.54 13.10 -1.83
CA THR A 95 5.74 11.96 -1.35
C THR A 95 4.62 12.41 -0.42
N MET A 96 4.82 13.45 0.40
CA MET A 96 3.75 14.03 1.22
C MET A 96 2.67 14.67 0.34
N ALA A 97 3.06 15.41 -0.71
CA ALA A 97 2.12 16.00 -1.66
C ALA A 97 1.32 14.92 -2.40
N LEU A 98 1.99 13.86 -2.87
CA LEU A 98 1.35 12.71 -3.50
C LEU A 98 0.40 12.00 -2.53
N GLY A 99 0.84 11.75 -1.30
CA GLY A 99 0.02 11.14 -0.26
C GLY A 99 -1.24 11.94 0.02
N LEU A 100 -1.12 13.26 0.20
CA LEU A 100 -2.28 14.12 0.42
C LEU A 100 -3.23 14.12 -0.79
N ALA A 101 -2.68 14.14 -2.02
CA ALA A 101 -3.48 14.02 -3.23
C ALA A 101 -4.26 12.69 -3.28
N LEU A 102 -3.64 11.59 -2.87
CA LEU A 102 -4.32 10.29 -2.76
C LEU A 102 -5.42 10.31 -1.69
N VAL A 103 -5.17 10.91 -0.52
CA VAL A 103 -6.19 11.03 0.53
C VAL A 103 -7.40 11.83 0.05
N VAL A 104 -7.17 12.96 -0.65
CA VAL A 104 -8.25 13.74 -1.27
C VAL A 104 -9.01 12.89 -2.28
N ARG A 105 -8.29 12.13 -3.12
CA ARG A 105 -8.93 11.29 -4.14
C ARG A 105 -9.76 10.15 -3.54
N ILE A 106 -9.30 9.55 -2.45
CA ILE A 106 -10.05 8.54 -1.69
C ILE A 106 -11.29 9.18 -1.08
N HIS A 107 -11.17 10.37 -0.48
CA HIS A 107 -12.32 11.08 0.07
C HIS A 107 -13.37 11.41 -1.00
N GLU A 108 -12.96 11.81 -2.21
CA GLU A 108 -13.88 12.03 -3.33
C GLU A 108 -14.60 10.76 -3.80
N ALA A 109 -13.92 9.60 -3.74
CA ALA A 109 -14.47 8.33 -4.24
C ALA A 109 -15.35 7.60 -3.21
N TYR A 110 -14.93 7.58 -1.94
CA TYR A 110 -15.56 6.82 -0.85
C TYR A 110 -16.35 7.71 0.12
N GLY A 111 -16.13 9.04 0.12
CA GLY A 111 -16.78 9.98 1.04
C GLY A 111 -16.21 9.98 2.46
N SER A 112 -15.28 9.08 2.79
CA SER A 112 -14.63 8.96 4.10
C SER A 112 -13.11 9.07 4.01
N ILE A 113 -12.47 9.53 5.10
CA ILE A 113 -11.01 9.61 5.27
C ILE A 113 -10.53 8.56 6.29
N GLU A 114 -11.47 7.89 6.95
CA GLU A 114 -11.26 6.80 7.87
C GLU A 114 -10.99 5.51 7.07
N GLU A 115 -9.88 4.86 7.38
CA GLU A 115 -9.43 3.65 6.69
C GLU A 115 -10.45 2.50 6.81
N ASP A 116 -11.08 2.34 7.98
CA ASP A 116 -12.10 1.31 8.22
C ASP A 116 -13.28 1.41 7.25
N ASP A 117 -13.74 2.63 6.98
CA ASP A 117 -14.88 2.89 6.08
C ASP A 117 -14.49 2.59 4.62
N VAL A 118 -13.27 2.96 4.23
CA VAL A 118 -12.75 2.70 2.89
C VAL A 118 -12.59 1.20 2.66
N LEU A 119 -12.05 0.47 3.64
CA LEU A 119 -11.93 -0.99 3.57
C LEU A 119 -13.30 -1.67 3.49
N ALA A 120 -14.26 -1.22 4.30
CA ALA A 120 -15.61 -1.78 4.29
C ALA A 120 -16.28 -1.64 2.91
N ALA A 121 -16.19 -0.46 2.29
CA ALA A 121 -16.74 -0.21 0.96
C ALA A 121 -16.09 -1.08 -0.14
N ASP A 122 -14.78 -1.36 -0.01
CA ASP A 122 -14.06 -2.24 -0.93
C ASP A 122 -14.52 -3.70 -0.79
N PHE A 123 -14.74 -4.18 0.44
CA PHE A 123 -15.27 -5.53 0.68
C PHE A 123 -16.68 -5.70 0.13
N GLU A 124 -17.56 -4.72 0.31
CA GLU A 124 -18.94 -4.75 -0.24
C GLU A 124 -18.95 -4.84 -1.77
N THR A 125 -18.04 -4.11 -2.42
CA THR A 125 -17.89 -4.13 -3.88
C THR A 125 -17.39 -5.50 -4.35
N GLN A 126 -16.37 -6.06 -3.70
CA GLN A 126 -15.81 -7.37 -4.03
C GLN A 126 -16.80 -8.52 -3.86
N ASP A 127 -17.57 -8.53 -2.77
CA ASP A 127 -18.58 -9.56 -2.52
C ASP A 127 -19.72 -9.52 -3.55
N SER A 128 -20.14 -8.31 -3.96
CA SER A 128 -21.18 -8.11 -4.97
C SER A 128 -20.73 -8.59 -6.36
N GLU A 129 -19.47 -8.35 -6.72
CA GLU A 129 -18.87 -8.84 -7.96
C GLU A 129 -18.74 -10.36 -7.96
N ALA A 130 -18.23 -10.94 -6.88
CA ALA A 130 -18.10 -12.39 -6.73
C ALA A 130 -19.46 -13.11 -6.76
N ALA A 131 -20.50 -12.53 -6.15
CA ALA A 131 -21.86 -13.07 -6.22
C ALA A 131 -22.44 -13.02 -7.64
N THR A 132 -22.21 -11.91 -8.36
CA THR A 132 -22.64 -11.74 -9.75
C THR A 132 -21.96 -12.74 -10.69
N GLU A 133 -20.67 -12.99 -10.48
CA GLU A 133 -19.90 -13.96 -11.27
C GLU A 133 -20.35 -15.40 -11.00
N ARG A 134 -20.58 -15.77 -9.74
CA ARG A 134 -21.16 -17.08 -9.36
C ARG A 134 -22.54 -17.28 -9.96
N ALA A 135 -23.39 -16.25 -10.01
CA ALA A 135 -24.71 -16.31 -10.63
C ALA A 135 -24.62 -16.48 -12.16
N ARG A 136 -23.66 -15.81 -12.82
CA ARG A 136 -23.38 -15.97 -14.26
C ARG A 136 -22.86 -17.37 -14.58
N GLN A 137 -21.95 -17.92 -13.77
CA GLN A 137 -21.47 -19.30 -13.93
C GLN A 137 -22.59 -20.32 -13.78
N ARG A 138 -23.39 -20.23 -12.70
CA ARG A 138 -24.52 -21.15 -12.47
C ARG A 138 -25.55 -21.11 -13.60
N SER A 139 -25.82 -19.93 -14.14
CA SER A 139 -26.76 -19.79 -15.27
C SER A 139 -26.17 -20.26 -16.61
N ALA A 140 -24.86 -20.14 -16.81
CA ALA A 140 -24.17 -20.71 -17.97
C ALA A 140 -24.14 -22.25 -17.91
N GLU A 141 -23.83 -22.82 -16.74
CA GLU A 141 -23.86 -24.27 -16.50
C GLU A 141 -25.27 -24.85 -16.64
N ALA A 142 -26.29 -24.17 -16.11
CA ALA A 142 -27.69 -24.57 -16.26
C ALA A 142 -28.15 -24.55 -17.73
N ARG A 143 -27.69 -23.58 -18.52
CA ARG A 143 -27.97 -23.52 -19.97
C ARG A 143 -27.27 -24.64 -20.74
N GLN A 144 -26.03 -24.97 -20.39
CA GLN A 144 -25.32 -26.12 -20.97
C GLN A 144 -26.01 -27.45 -20.65
N GLN A 145 -26.50 -27.62 -19.42
CA GLN A 145 -27.27 -28.82 -19.05
C GLN A 145 -28.64 -28.88 -19.71
N ALA A 146 -29.31 -27.76 -19.93
CA ALA A 146 -30.59 -27.72 -20.65
C ALA A 146 -30.40 -28.07 -22.14
N GLY A 147 -29.39 -27.50 -22.81
CA GLY A 147 -29.08 -27.83 -24.20
C GLY A 147 -28.70 -29.30 -24.39
N ALA A 148 -27.92 -29.88 -23.47
CA ALA A 148 -27.54 -31.29 -23.54
C ALA A 148 -28.72 -32.27 -23.32
N ARG A 149 -29.82 -31.82 -22.69
CA ARG A 149 -31.05 -32.62 -22.55
C ARG A 149 -31.90 -32.59 -23.81
N ASP A 150 -32.00 -31.44 -24.49
CA ASP A 150 -32.72 -31.32 -25.76
C ASP A 150 -32.01 -32.13 -26.87
N ASP A 151 -30.67 -32.08 -26.94
CA ASP A 151 -29.88 -32.87 -27.90
C ASP A 151 -30.03 -34.40 -27.70
N ALA A 152 -30.27 -34.84 -26.45
CA ALA A 152 -30.48 -36.25 -26.13
C ALA A 152 -31.90 -36.75 -26.48
N ASP A 153 -32.91 -35.87 -26.43
CA ASP A 153 -34.30 -36.19 -26.79
C ASP A 153 -34.47 -36.27 -28.33
N ASP A 154 -33.82 -35.38 -29.08
CA ASP A 154 -33.86 -35.39 -30.55
C ASP A 154 -33.12 -36.60 -31.16
N GLY A 155 -32.04 -37.06 -30.52
CA GLY A 155 -31.35 -38.29 -30.91
C GLY A 155 -32.21 -39.56 -30.75
N HIS A 156 -33.21 -39.54 -29.86
CA HIS A 156 -34.10 -40.68 -29.64
C HIS A 156 -35.27 -40.72 -30.63
N ARG A 157 -35.77 -39.55 -31.08
CA ARG A 157 -36.84 -39.47 -32.09
C ARG A 157 -36.33 -39.83 -33.50
N ALA A 158 -35.10 -39.48 -33.87
CA ALA A 158 -34.56 -39.80 -35.19
C ALA A 158 -34.30 -41.30 -35.44
N GLY A 159 -34.23 -42.12 -34.39
CA GLY A 159 -34.04 -43.57 -34.49
C GLY A 159 -35.32 -44.39 -34.62
N GLY A 160 -36.49 -43.81 -34.34
CA GLY A 160 -37.77 -44.54 -34.29
C GLY A 160 -38.58 -44.55 -35.59
N GLU A 161 -38.26 -43.69 -36.56
CA GLU A 161 -39.18 -43.35 -37.65
C GLU A 161 -38.78 -43.92 -39.03
N ARG A 162 -37.96 -44.98 -39.09
CA ARG A 162 -37.52 -45.62 -40.35
C ARG A 162 -37.92 -47.08 -40.51
N ALA A 163 -39.02 -47.50 -39.90
CA ALA A 163 -39.44 -48.89 -39.93
C ALA A 163 -40.96 -49.07 -40.03
N ASP A 164 -41.65 -48.42 -40.97
CA ASP A 164 -43.00 -48.90 -41.37
C ASP A 164 -43.44 -48.43 -42.77
N ASP A 165 -42.68 -48.79 -43.80
CA ASP A 165 -43.07 -48.58 -45.19
C ASP A 165 -42.64 -49.79 -46.01
N GLY A 166 -43.28 -50.93 -45.68
CA GLY A 166 -42.95 -52.25 -46.22
C GLY A 166 -44.13 -53.23 -46.29
N HIS A 167 -45.29 -52.80 -46.78
CA HIS A 167 -46.33 -53.69 -47.30
C HIS A 167 -47.16 -52.90 -48.32
N GLY A 168 -47.19 -53.21 -49.61
CA GLY A 168 -47.34 -54.54 -50.18
C GLY A 168 -48.83 -54.77 -50.44
N ASP A 169 -49.39 -54.10 -51.46
CA ASP A 169 -50.70 -54.48 -52.00
C ASP A 169 -50.59 -54.58 -53.53
N GLU A 170 -50.19 -55.78 -53.95
CA GLU A 170 -50.39 -56.31 -55.28
C GLU A 170 -51.60 -57.25 -55.23
N ARG A 171 -52.61 -56.91 -56.04
CA ARG A 171 -53.54 -57.80 -56.79
C ARG A 171 -54.91 -58.16 -56.19
N THR A 172 -55.83 -58.11 -57.16
CA THR A 172 -57.14 -58.75 -57.36
C THR A 172 -58.37 -58.15 -56.71
#